data_AF-A0A6A6ZQ64-F1
#
_entry.id   AF-A0A6A6ZQ64-F1
#
_cell.length_a   1.000
_cell.length_b   1.000
_cell.length_c   1.000
_cell.angle_alpha   90.00
_cell.angle_beta   90.00
_cell.angle_gamma   90.00
#
_symmetry.space_group_name_H-M   'P 1'
#
loop_
_entity.id
_entity.type
_entity.pdbx_description
1 polymer ?
#
loop_
_entity_poly.entity_id
_entity_poly.type
_entity_poly.pdbx_seq_one_letter_code
_entity_poly.pdbx_strand_id
1 'polypeptide(L)'
;MSEKTTTAPMAYIEKEGIITGQKIIEDGRLETEQQRDPGALERYINAPSAINFSFLLQCSWQAAAVMFQLSLVNGGPASITYGSIFAGFGTTLVAMSLAEMASMDPTVGAQYRWSAAFAPKWNRFFGLMQGWITTFAWICSCSSNPALIATMITSLATFNHPDYLPQ
;
A
#
# COMPACT_ATOMS: atom_id res chain seq x y z
N MET A 1 -51.72 -17.62 60.70
CA MET A 1 -51.43 -18.73 59.78
C MET A 1 -50.71 -18.12 58.58
N SER A 2 -49.50 -18.59 58.31
CA SER A 2 -48.48 -17.90 57.52
C SER A 2 -48.79 -17.92 56.02
N GLU A 3 -48.97 -16.74 55.40
CA GLU A 3 -48.92 -16.59 53.95
C GLU A 3 -47.48 -16.29 53.54
N LYS A 4 -46.69 -17.35 53.42
CA LYS A 4 -45.48 -17.35 52.57
C LYS A 4 -45.82 -18.31 51.46
N THR A 5 -45.73 -17.89 50.20
CA THR A 5 -45.28 -18.66 49.02
C THR A 5 -45.76 -17.94 47.74
N THR A 6 -44.89 -17.88 46.72
CA THR A 6 -45.19 -17.54 45.31
C THR A 6 -44.81 -16.14 44.79
N THR A 7 -43.63 -15.61 45.14
CA THR A 7 -42.97 -14.57 44.31
C THR A 7 -41.52 -14.92 43.93
N ALA A 8 -40.97 -16.01 44.46
CA ALA A 8 -39.57 -16.40 44.27
C ALA A 8 -39.19 -17.06 42.91
N PRO A 9 -40.05 -17.78 42.15
CA PRO A 9 -39.56 -18.56 41.02
C PRO A 9 -39.27 -17.73 39.76
N MET A 10 -40.08 -16.71 39.46
CA MET A 10 -39.94 -15.92 38.22
C MET A 10 -38.67 -15.04 38.24
N ALA A 11 -38.37 -14.41 39.38
CA ALA A 11 -37.16 -13.60 39.53
C ALA A 11 -35.87 -14.46 39.54
N TYR A 12 -35.97 -15.74 39.90
CA TYR A 12 -34.85 -16.67 39.86
C TYR A 12 -34.56 -17.14 38.42
N ILE A 13 -35.61 -17.47 37.67
CA ILE A 13 -35.49 -17.89 36.26
C ILE A 13 -34.94 -16.76 35.37
N GLU A 14 -35.36 -15.51 35.60
CA GLU A 14 -34.83 -14.36 34.87
C GLU A 14 -33.33 -14.15 35.16
N LYS A 15 -32.90 -14.29 36.42
CA LYS A 15 -31.49 -14.20 36.80
C LYS A 15 -30.64 -15.31 36.19
N GLU A 16 -31.11 -16.55 36.23
CA GLU A 16 -30.45 -17.70 35.59
C GLU A 16 -30.31 -17.49 34.07
N GLY A 17 -31.35 -16.95 33.42
CA GLY A 17 -31.32 -16.58 32.00
C GLY A 17 -30.30 -15.49 31.68
N ILE A 18 -30.22 -14.44 32.51
CA ILE A 18 -29.23 -13.35 32.36
C ILE A 18 -27.82 -13.87 32.57
N ILE A 19 -27.58 -14.69 33.61
CA ILE A 19 -26.27 -15.27 33.92
C ILE A 19 -25.82 -16.22 32.80
N THR A 20 -26.75 -17.02 32.26
CA THR A 20 -26.46 -17.93 31.16
C THR A 20 -26.14 -17.17 29.88
N GLY A 21 -26.91 -16.12 29.55
CA GLY A 21 -26.61 -15.24 28.42
C GLY A 21 -25.26 -14.54 28.56
N GLN A 22 -24.93 -14.07 29.77
CA GLN A 22 -23.66 -13.40 30.05
C GLN A 22 -22.47 -14.37 29.95
N LYS A 23 -22.62 -15.61 30.42
CA LYS A 23 -21.62 -16.67 30.25
C LYS A 23 -21.40 -17.03 28.79
N ILE A 24 -22.46 -17.13 27.97
CA ILE A 24 -22.32 -17.43 26.53
C ILE A 24 -21.58 -16.31 25.80
N ILE A 25 -21.86 -15.05 26.15
CA ILE A 25 -21.16 -13.90 25.58
C ILE A 25 -19.68 -13.88 26.01
N GLU A 26 -19.40 -14.21 27.27
CA GLU A 26 -18.05 -14.25 27.82
C GLU A 26 -17.24 -15.41 27.21
N ASP A 27 -17.82 -16.60 27.08
CA ASP A 27 -17.20 -17.77 26.46
C ASP A 27 -16.91 -17.52 24.98
N GLY A 28 -17.86 -16.96 24.22
CA GLY A 28 -17.62 -16.55 22.83
C GLY A 28 -16.55 -15.48 22.67
N ARG A 29 -16.39 -14.60 23.67
CA ARG A 29 -15.32 -13.58 23.69
C ARG A 29 -13.96 -14.21 23.98
N LEU A 30 -13.91 -15.18 24.89
CA LEU A 30 -12.71 -15.94 25.22
C LEU A 30 -12.27 -16.81 24.03
N GLU A 31 -13.20 -17.42 23.30
CA GLU A 31 -12.89 -18.14 22.05
C GLU A 31 -12.31 -17.20 20.98
N THR A 32 -12.86 -16.00 20.85
CA THR A 32 -12.35 -14.99 19.90
C THR A 32 -10.95 -14.48 20.30
N GLU A 33 -10.68 -14.35 21.60
CA GLU A 33 -9.35 -13.97 22.10
C GLU A 33 -8.34 -15.13 22.07
N GLN A 34 -8.79 -16.37 22.26
CA GLN A 34 -7.94 -17.56 22.23
C GLN A 34 -7.58 -17.99 20.80
N GLN A 35 -8.39 -17.60 19.82
CA GLN A 35 -8.12 -17.79 18.40
C GLN A 35 -7.26 -16.66 17.79
N ARG A 36 -6.92 -15.63 18.58
CA ARG A 36 -5.96 -14.57 18.20
C ARG A 36 -4.54 -15.13 18.33
N ASP A 37 -3.99 -15.61 17.23
CA ASP A 37 -2.60 -16.04 17.14
C ASP A 37 -1.67 -14.95 17.70
N PRO A 38 -0.88 -15.20 18.76
CA PRO A 38 -0.09 -14.18 19.45
C PRO A 38 0.97 -13.49 18.58
N GLY A 39 1.18 -13.96 17.33
CA GLY A 39 2.01 -13.32 16.31
C GLY A 39 1.26 -12.58 15.19
N ALA A 40 -0.08 -12.58 15.17
CA ALA A 40 -0.85 -11.96 14.10
C ALA A 40 -0.93 -10.43 14.26
N LEU A 41 -0.42 -9.71 13.26
CA LEU A 41 -0.57 -8.26 13.15
C LEU A 41 -2.04 -7.87 12.99
N GLU A 42 -2.48 -6.84 13.72
CA GLU A 42 -3.84 -6.30 13.57
C GLU A 42 -4.03 -5.76 12.15
N ARG A 43 -5.08 -6.26 11.47
CA ARG A 43 -5.46 -5.82 10.13
C ARG A 43 -6.13 -4.45 10.20
N TYR A 44 -5.32 -3.39 10.19
CA TYR A 44 -5.80 -2.01 10.18
C TYR A 44 -5.94 -1.43 8.76
N ILE A 45 -5.31 -2.03 7.74
CA ILE A 45 -5.37 -1.49 6.37
C ILE A 45 -6.74 -1.78 5.75
N ASN A 46 -7.46 -0.71 5.44
CA ASN A 46 -8.73 -0.76 4.73
C ASN A 46 -8.53 -0.37 3.25
N ALA A 47 -9.37 -0.86 2.35
CA ALA A 47 -9.25 -0.58 0.90
C ALA A 47 -9.14 0.93 0.55
N PRO A 48 -10.00 1.82 1.07
CA PRO A 48 -9.86 3.26 0.79
C PRO A 48 -8.56 3.86 1.34
N SER A 49 -8.09 3.39 2.50
CA SER A 49 -6.81 3.84 3.08
C SER A 49 -5.62 3.39 2.23
N ALA A 50 -5.66 2.17 1.67
CA ALA A 50 -4.61 1.66 0.78
C ALA A 50 -4.56 2.40 -0.56
N ILE A 51 -5.71 2.77 -1.11
CA ILE A 51 -5.81 3.59 -2.33
C ILE A 51 -5.24 4.98 -2.06
N ASN A 52 -5.65 5.64 -0.97
CA ASN A 52 -5.15 6.97 -0.61
C ASN A 52 -3.63 6.96 -0.40
N PHE A 53 -3.11 5.93 0.29
CA PHE A 53 -1.67 5.75 0.47
C PHE A 53 -0.90 5.67 -0.86
N SER A 54 -1.45 4.95 -1.84
CA SER A 54 -0.83 4.82 -3.17
C SER A 54 -0.79 6.15 -3.93
N PHE A 55 -1.84 6.97 -3.82
CA PHE A 55 -1.86 8.32 -4.42
C PHE A 55 -0.84 9.25 -3.78
N LEU A 56 -0.73 9.23 -2.44
CA LEU A 56 0.22 10.07 -1.70
C LEU A 56 1.67 9.70 -2.00
N LEU A 57 1.97 8.40 -2.16
CA LEU A 57 3.32 7.92 -2.44
C LEU A 57 3.87 8.39 -3.80
N GLN A 58 3.02 8.59 -4.81
CA GLN A 58 3.49 8.84 -6.17
C GLN A 58 4.01 10.26 -6.40
N CYS A 59 3.58 11.26 -5.61
CA CYS A 59 4.00 12.68 -5.70
C CYS A 59 4.37 13.15 -7.13
N SER A 60 3.53 12.83 -8.13
CA SER A 60 3.94 12.83 -9.55
C SER A 60 4.00 14.23 -10.18
N TRP A 61 3.35 15.21 -9.55
CA TRP A 61 3.21 16.55 -10.10
C TRP A 61 4.54 17.31 -10.21
N GLN A 62 5.49 17.07 -9.29
CA GLN A 62 6.79 17.74 -9.27
C GLN A 62 7.65 17.25 -10.44
N ALA A 63 7.77 15.93 -10.61
CA ALA A 63 8.52 15.33 -11.70
C ALA A 63 7.95 15.74 -13.08
N ALA A 64 6.62 15.79 -13.21
CA ALA A 64 5.96 16.25 -14.43
C ALA A 64 6.33 17.70 -14.76
N ALA A 65 6.38 18.60 -13.78
CA ALA A 65 6.73 20.01 -13.99
C ALA A 65 8.17 20.18 -14.49
N VAL A 66 9.14 19.46 -13.91
CA VAL A 66 10.54 19.58 -14.32
C VAL A 66 10.80 18.96 -15.69
N MET A 67 10.20 17.80 -15.96
CA MET A 67 10.41 17.08 -17.22
C MET A 67 9.61 17.66 -18.39
N PHE A 68 8.71 18.61 -18.14
CA PHE A 68 7.92 19.27 -19.18
C PHE A 68 8.82 19.96 -20.21
N GLN A 69 9.82 20.71 -19.75
CA GLN A 69 10.74 21.44 -20.61
C GLN A 69 11.59 20.49 -21.45
N LEU A 70 12.08 19.41 -20.84
CA LEU A 70 12.84 18.37 -21.53
C LEU A 70 12.00 17.68 -22.62
N SER A 71 10.73 17.38 -22.32
CA SER A 71 9.83 16.72 -23.27
C SER A 71 9.51 17.60 -24.48
N LEU A 72 9.33 18.91 -24.27
CA LEU A 72 9.12 19.87 -25.35
C LEU A 72 10.32 19.95 -26.30
N VAL A 73 11.55 19.97 -25.78
CA VAL A 73 12.76 20.07 -26.60
C VAL A 73 13.00 18.80 -27.41
N ASN A 74 12.70 17.62 -26.85
CA ASN A 74 13.02 16.34 -27.50
C ASN A 74 11.91 15.79 -28.42
N GLY A 75 10.63 16.06 -28.12
CA GLY A 75 9.51 15.48 -28.86
C GLY A 75 8.36 16.45 -29.15
N GLY A 76 8.51 17.72 -28.79
CA GLY A 76 7.48 18.74 -28.96
C GLY A 76 6.21 18.49 -28.14
N PRO A 77 5.15 19.26 -28.38
CA PRO A 77 3.88 19.11 -27.67
C PRO A 77 3.18 17.77 -27.94
N ALA A 78 3.38 17.19 -29.14
CA ALA A 78 2.76 15.94 -29.54
C ALA A 78 3.23 14.74 -28.70
N SER A 79 4.52 14.70 -28.33
CA SER A 79 5.05 13.63 -27.47
C SER A 79 4.46 13.68 -26.07
N ILE A 80 4.19 14.87 -25.55
CA ILE A 80 3.59 15.04 -24.21
C ILE A 80 2.17 14.49 -24.20
N THR A 81 1.35 14.84 -25.19
CA THR A 81 -0.05 14.39 -25.25
C THR A 81 -0.16 12.91 -25.60
N TYR A 82 0.40 12.46 -26.72
CA TYR A 82 0.24 11.07 -27.15
C TYR A 82 1.12 10.11 -26.34
N GLY A 83 2.31 10.55 -25.92
CA GLY A 83 3.21 9.74 -25.10
C GLY A 83 2.67 9.50 -23.70
N SER A 84 2.03 10.50 -23.07
CA SER A 84 1.40 10.29 -21.75
C SER A 84 0.20 9.34 -21.82
N ILE A 85 -0.64 9.43 -22.86
CA ILE A 85 -1.76 8.50 -23.08
C ILE A 85 -1.24 7.08 -23.27
N PHE A 86 -0.25 6.89 -24.13
CA PHE A 86 0.33 5.58 -24.41
C PHE A 86 1.01 4.99 -23.16
N ALA A 87 1.79 5.80 -22.45
CA ALA A 87 2.45 5.39 -21.21
C ALA A 87 1.43 5.02 -20.11
N GLY A 88 0.34 5.78 -19.98
CA GLY A 88 -0.75 5.50 -19.05
C GLY A 88 -1.48 4.19 -19.36
N PHE A 89 -1.76 3.94 -20.64
CA PHE A 89 -2.34 2.66 -21.06
C PHE A 89 -1.39 1.48 -20.78
N GLY A 90 -0.10 1.62 -21.11
CA GLY A 90 0.89 0.58 -20.80
C GLY A 90 1.01 0.30 -19.31
N THR A 91 1.04 1.34 -18.47
CA THR A 91 1.14 1.16 -17.01
C THR A 91 -0.11 0.58 -16.39
N THR A 92 -1.31 0.91 -16.89
CA THR A 92 -2.56 0.29 -16.42
C THR A 92 -2.65 -1.18 -16.78
N LEU A 93 -2.18 -1.61 -17.95
CA LEU A 93 -2.07 -3.03 -18.31
C LEU A 93 -1.12 -3.79 -17.38
N VAL A 94 0.04 -3.22 -17.08
CA VAL A 94 0.98 -3.81 -16.10
C VAL A 94 0.35 -3.89 -14.72
N ALA A 95 -0.34 -2.83 -14.27
CA ALA A 95 -1.02 -2.81 -12.99
C ALA A 95 -2.14 -3.86 -12.90
N MET A 96 -2.93 -4.04 -13.96
CA MET A 96 -3.94 -5.10 -14.03
C MET A 96 -3.32 -6.50 -13.95
N SER A 97 -2.21 -6.75 -14.64
CA SER A 97 -1.50 -8.03 -14.53
C SER A 97 -0.98 -8.30 -13.12
N LEU A 98 -0.48 -7.27 -12.42
CA LEU A 98 -0.08 -7.39 -11.02
C LEU A 98 -1.28 -7.59 -10.09
N ALA A 99 -2.43 -6.99 -10.39
CA ALA A 99 -3.65 -7.16 -9.61
C ALA A 99 -4.18 -8.61 -9.68
N GLU A 100 -4.12 -9.25 -10.85
CA GLU A 100 -4.45 -10.67 -11.01
C GLU A 100 -3.50 -11.57 -10.20
N MET A 101 -2.20 -11.26 -10.16
CA MET A 101 -1.26 -11.99 -9.30
C MET A 101 -1.54 -11.74 -7.80
N ALA A 102 -1.92 -10.52 -7.43
CA ALA A 102 -2.26 -10.15 -6.06
C ALA A 102 -3.53 -10.83 -5.53
N SER A 103 -4.49 -11.12 -6.41
CA SER A 103 -5.72 -11.83 -6.04
C SER A 103 -5.48 -13.32 -5.82
N MET A 104 -4.53 -13.93 -6.57
CA MET A 104 -4.17 -15.34 -6.42
C MET A 104 -3.34 -15.62 -5.16
N ASP A 105 -2.31 -14.83 -4.89
CA ASP A 105 -1.40 -15.05 -3.75
C ASP A 105 -1.08 -13.74 -2.99
N PRO A 106 -1.89 -13.37 -1.98
CA PRO A 106 -1.70 -12.16 -1.22
C PRO A 106 -0.52 -12.31 -0.24
N THR A 107 0.68 -11.94 -0.69
CA THR A 107 1.91 -12.04 0.11
C THR A 107 2.64 -10.71 0.25
N VAL A 108 3.23 -10.48 1.42
CA VAL A 108 4.10 -9.31 1.66
C VAL A 108 5.40 -9.49 0.88
N GLY A 109 5.82 -8.46 0.14
CA GLY A 109 6.99 -8.58 -0.76
C GLY A 109 6.71 -9.37 -2.04
N ALA A 110 5.45 -9.41 -2.46
CA ALA A 110 4.91 -10.06 -3.64
C ALA A 110 5.88 -10.22 -4.84
N GLN A 111 6.54 -9.15 -5.30
CA GLN A 111 7.34 -9.19 -6.54
C GLN A 111 8.44 -10.26 -6.56
N TYR A 112 9.26 -10.37 -5.51
CA TYR A 112 10.33 -11.38 -5.46
C TYR A 112 9.79 -12.78 -5.15
N ARG A 113 8.65 -12.87 -4.47
CA ARG A 113 7.99 -14.16 -4.16
C ARG A 113 7.30 -14.74 -5.38
N TRP A 114 6.53 -13.93 -6.09
CA TRP A 114 5.83 -14.31 -7.32
C TRP A 114 6.84 -14.70 -8.41
N SER A 115 7.94 -13.94 -8.56
CA SER A 115 8.99 -14.31 -9.52
C SER A 115 9.69 -15.64 -9.19
N ALA A 116 9.85 -15.98 -7.90
CA ALA A 116 10.33 -17.30 -7.51
C ALA A 116 9.26 -18.41 -7.65
N ALA A 117 7.99 -18.11 -7.36
CA ALA A 117 6.90 -19.07 -7.37
C ALA A 117 6.47 -19.47 -8.79
N PHE A 118 6.39 -18.51 -9.71
CA PHE A 118 5.97 -18.73 -11.09
C PHE A 118 7.12 -19.14 -12.03
N ALA A 119 8.36 -19.20 -11.55
CA ALA A 119 9.49 -19.68 -12.33
C ALA A 119 9.43 -21.22 -12.50
N PRO A 120 9.49 -21.75 -13.75
CA PRO A 120 9.45 -23.19 -14.00
C PRO A 120 10.77 -23.91 -13.65
N LYS A 121 11.90 -23.20 -13.66
CA LYS A 121 13.24 -23.69 -13.27
C LYS A 121 14.02 -22.54 -12.61
N TRP A 122 14.96 -22.87 -11.71
CA TRP A 122 15.83 -21.91 -11.01
C TRP A 122 15.10 -20.82 -10.21
N ASN A 123 14.06 -21.21 -9.49
CA ASN A 123 13.17 -20.34 -8.71
C ASN A 123 13.91 -19.40 -7.76
N ARG A 124 14.96 -19.91 -7.07
CA ARG A 124 15.80 -19.10 -6.18
C ARG A 124 16.61 -18.04 -6.92
N PHE A 125 17.07 -18.33 -8.14
CA PHE A 125 17.85 -17.39 -8.94
C PHE A 125 16.97 -16.26 -9.44
N PHE A 126 15.79 -16.56 -10.01
CA PHE A 126 14.87 -15.52 -10.50
C PHE A 126 14.33 -14.64 -9.38
N GLY A 127 13.98 -15.21 -8.22
CA GLY A 127 13.60 -14.42 -7.05
C GLY A 127 14.74 -13.51 -6.54
N LEU A 128 15.97 -14.02 -6.52
CA LEU A 128 17.15 -13.24 -6.11
C LEU A 128 17.44 -12.12 -7.12
N MET A 129 17.41 -12.41 -8.42
CA MET A 129 17.59 -11.42 -9.48
C MET A 129 16.54 -10.32 -9.40
N GLN A 130 15.27 -10.68 -9.23
CA GLN A 130 14.20 -9.70 -9.05
C GLN A 130 14.45 -8.80 -7.83
N GLY A 131 14.89 -9.37 -6.70
CA GLY A 131 15.23 -8.60 -5.51
C GLY A 131 16.37 -7.61 -5.73
N TRP A 132 17.44 -8.04 -6.42
CA TRP A 132 18.56 -7.16 -6.76
C TRP A 132 18.16 -6.04 -7.71
N ILE A 133 17.39 -6.35 -8.76
CA ILE A 133 16.90 -5.34 -9.72
C ILE A 133 16.07 -4.28 -8.99
N THR A 134 15.16 -4.69 -8.12
CA THR A 134 14.35 -3.78 -7.32
C THR A 134 15.23 -2.92 -6.39
N THR A 135 16.25 -3.51 -5.78
CA THR A 135 17.20 -2.78 -4.90
C THR A 135 17.94 -1.69 -5.68
N PHE A 136 18.49 -2.03 -6.86
CA PHE A 136 19.14 -1.04 -7.73
C PHE A 136 18.17 0.06 -8.17
N ALA A 137 16.94 -0.30 -8.54
CA ALA A 137 15.92 0.67 -8.92
C ALA A 137 15.65 1.68 -7.79
N TRP A 138 15.56 1.23 -6.53
CA TRP A 138 15.38 2.10 -5.38
C TRP A 138 16.62 2.97 -5.10
N ILE A 139 17.83 2.43 -5.22
CA ILE A 139 19.07 3.21 -5.05
C ILE A 139 19.16 4.32 -6.10
N CYS A 140 18.94 4.00 -7.37
CA CYS A 140 18.95 4.98 -8.46
C CYS A 140 17.84 6.03 -8.27
N SER A 141 16.64 5.61 -7.87
CA SER A 141 15.52 6.52 -7.59
C SER A 141 15.87 7.47 -6.46
N CYS A 142 16.39 6.98 -5.33
CA CYS A 142 16.83 7.81 -4.22
C CYS A 142 17.93 8.79 -4.62
N SER A 143 18.87 8.39 -5.49
CA SER A 143 19.92 9.28 -6.00
C SER A 143 19.41 10.35 -6.97
N SER A 144 18.31 10.09 -7.69
CA SER A 144 17.75 11.04 -8.66
C SER A 144 17.04 12.23 -8.00
N ASN A 145 16.43 12.02 -6.84
CA ASN A 145 15.70 13.05 -6.09
C ASN A 145 16.57 14.26 -5.67
N PRO A 146 17.74 14.09 -5.03
CA PRO A 146 18.60 15.22 -4.68
C PRO A 146 19.15 15.94 -5.90
N ALA A 147 19.42 15.22 -7.00
CA ALA A 147 19.82 15.85 -8.27
C ALA A 147 18.71 16.75 -8.81
N LEU A 148 17.46 16.29 -8.77
CA LEU A 148 16.30 17.11 -9.12
C LEU A 148 16.19 18.37 -8.25
N ILE A 149 16.31 18.22 -6.93
CA ILE A 149 16.26 19.37 -6.01
C ILE A 149 17.39 20.37 -6.30
N ALA A 150 18.62 19.89 -6.55
CA ALA A 150 19.74 20.74 -6.91
C ALA A 150 19.44 21.55 -8.19
N THR A 151 18.92 20.90 -9.24
CA THR A 151 18.55 21.62 -10.48
C THR A 151 17.46 22.67 -10.26
N MET A 152 16.49 22.40 -9.38
CA MET A 152 15.45 23.38 -9.02
C MET A 152 16.05 24.59 -8.30
N ILE A 153 16.96 24.37 -7.34
CA ILE A 153 17.64 25.44 -6.61
C ILE A 153 18.48 26.31 -7.57
N THR A 154 19.25 25.68 -8.45
CA THR A 154 20.06 26.40 -9.45
C THR A 154 19.20 27.20 -10.43
N SER A 155 18.07 26.63 -10.85
CA SER A 155 17.10 27.31 -11.72
C SER A 155 16.50 28.55 -11.05
N LEU A 156 16.16 28.45 -9.76
CA LEU A 156 15.67 29.58 -8.96
C LEU A 156 16.75 30.64 -8.73
N ALA A 157 17.99 30.24 -8.45
CA ALA A 157 19.11 31.16 -8.24
C ALA A 157 19.40 31.98 -9.51
N THR A 158 19.42 31.33 -10.67
CA THR A 158 19.62 32.00 -11.97
C THR A 158 18.46 32.96 -12.29
N PHE A 159 17.23 32.60 -11.88
CA PHE A 159 16.07 33.45 -12.09
C PHE A 159 16.09 34.71 -11.19
N ASN A 160 16.59 34.62 -9.96
CA ASN A 160 16.61 35.75 -9.02
C ASN A 160 17.85 36.65 -9.18
N HIS A 161 18.97 36.09 -9.60
CA HIS A 161 20.24 36.80 -9.77
C HIS A 161 20.72 36.71 -11.23
N PRO A 162 20.51 37.76 -12.05
CA PRO A 162 20.91 37.73 -13.47
C PRO A 162 22.42 37.62 -13.70
N ASP A 163 23.25 37.92 -12.69
CA ASP A 163 24.72 37.79 -12.74
C ASP A 163 25.22 36.40 -12.28
N TYR A 164 24.32 35.49 -11.87
CA TYR A 164 24.68 34.17 -11.38
C TYR A 164 24.95 33.20 -12.53
N LEU A 165 26.22 32.81 -12.68
CA LEU A 165 26.64 31.75 -13.60
C LEU A 165 26.71 30.41 -12.84
N PRO A 166 25.79 29.47 -13.11
CA PRO A 166 25.83 28.16 -12.48
C PRO A 166 27.08 27.38 -12.92
N GLN A 167 27.73 26.70 -11.97
CA GLN A 167 28.92 25.86 -12.15
C GLN A 167 28.59 24.39 -11.88
#